data_AF-A0A0C2NN54-F1
#
_entry.id   AF-A0A0C2NN54-F1
#
_cell.length_a   1.000
_cell.length_b   1.000
_cell.length_c   1.000
_cell.angle_alpha   90.00
_cell.angle_beta   90.00
_cell.angle_gamma   90.00
#
_symmetry.space_group_name_H-M   'P 1'
#
loop_
_entity.id
_entity.type
_entity.pdbx_description
1 polymer ?
#
loop_
_entity_poly.entity_id
_entity_poly.type
_entity_poly.pdbx_seq_one_letter_code
_entity_poly.pdbx_strand_id
1 'polypeptide(L)'
;MDVFELLGIKQGDSIIVDNPWTGSGEREVIPLALSRNGISIRSIDCRYGDIRYVGSDWLIRLSDDETVELRDFPFIAQKLKEFEHQKEFGKPTIDPNVSIEDIEREYASINEILDTIPLDEIKVAITGTLPLPRKEAKALLESKGAIVVGSVNKQTSFLFMGNTGRYEITDKMKKAHSFGVKVITI
;
A
#
# COMPACT_ATOMS: atom_id res chain seq x y z
N MET A 1 -5.09 11.02 -13.53
CA MET A 1 -4.38 9.74 -13.60
C MET A 1 -4.10 9.28 -12.20
N ASP A 2 -5.05 8.55 -11.65
CA ASP A 2 -4.81 7.71 -10.48
C ASP A 2 -4.18 6.36 -10.90
N VAL A 3 -3.91 5.49 -9.93
CA VAL A 3 -3.29 4.19 -10.20
C VAL A 3 -4.24 3.22 -10.92
N PHE A 4 -5.55 3.36 -10.76
CA PHE A 4 -6.54 2.50 -11.39
C PHE A 4 -6.67 2.82 -12.88
N GLU A 5 -6.73 4.12 -13.21
CA GLU A 5 -6.67 4.64 -14.58
C GLU A 5 -5.35 4.24 -15.25
N LEU A 6 -4.23 4.33 -14.53
CA LEU A 6 -2.91 3.97 -15.05
C LEU A 6 -2.83 2.49 -15.45
N LEU A 7 -3.31 1.60 -14.59
CA LEU A 7 -3.18 0.15 -14.76
C LEU A 7 -4.38 -0.48 -15.51
N GLY A 8 -5.45 0.27 -15.75
CA GLY A 8 -6.67 -0.26 -16.36
C GLY A 8 -7.42 -1.26 -15.47
N ILE A 9 -7.29 -1.16 -14.15
CA ILE A 9 -7.90 -2.07 -13.17
C ILE A 9 -9.01 -1.38 -12.37
N LYS A 10 -9.80 -2.14 -11.61
CA LYS A 10 -10.80 -1.58 -10.70
C LYS A 10 -10.29 -1.48 -9.27
N GLN A 11 -10.94 -0.62 -8.49
CA GLN A 11 -10.69 -0.51 -7.05
C GLN A 11 -10.92 -1.86 -6.34
N GLY A 12 -9.96 -2.24 -5.52
CA GLY A 12 -9.96 -3.52 -4.80
C GLY A 12 -9.42 -4.72 -5.59
N ASP A 13 -9.17 -4.59 -6.89
CA ASP A 13 -8.52 -5.63 -7.68
C ASP A 13 -7.07 -5.83 -7.20
N SER A 14 -6.64 -7.09 -7.14
CA SER A 14 -5.23 -7.43 -6.98
C SER A 14 -4.53 -7.52 -8.32
N ILE A 15 -3.25 -7.21 -8.33
CA ILE A 15 -2.33 -7.42 -9.46
C ILE A 15 -1.21 -8.37 -9.02
N ILE A 16 -0.57 -9.02 -9.99
CA ILE A 16 0.63 -9.82 -9.73
C ILE A 16 1.85 -9.00 -10.13
N VAL A 17 2.84 -8.93 -9.24
CA VAL A 17 4.09 -8.21 -9.46
C VAL A 17 5.30 -9.09 -9.18
N ASP A 18 6.39 -8.90 -9.92
CA ASP A 18 7.65 -9.58 -9.66
C ASP A 18 8.82 -8.61 -9.64
N ASN A 19 9.73 -8.85 -8.70
CA ASN A 19 11.00 -8.14 -8.62
C ASN A 19 12.10 -9.05 -9.19
N PRO A 20 12.60 -8.74 -10.41
CA PRO A 20 13.55 -9.61 -11.10
C PRO A 20 14.91 -9.74 -10.39
N TRP A 21 15.22 -8.88 -9.40
CA TRP A 21 16.50 -8.89 -8.68
C TRP A 21 16.48 -9.60 -7.33
N THR A 22 15.31 -9.88 -6.76
CA THR A 22 15.22 -10.41 -5.38
C THR A 22 15.01 -11.92 -5.29
N GLY A 23 14.74 -12.60 -6.41
CA GLY A 23 14.58 -14.06 -6.47
C GLY A 23 13.42 -14.63 -5.64
N SER A 24 12.54 -13.78 -5.15
CA SER A 24 11.44 -14.14 -4.23
C SER A 24 10.11 -14.47 -4.92
N GLY A 25 10.14 -14.50 -6.25
CA GLY A 25 9.04 -14.84 -7.15
C GLY A 25 7.91 -13.82 -7.14
N GLU A 26 6.95 -14.06 -8.03
CA GLU A 26 5.72 -13.29 -8.19
C GLU A 26 4.95 -13.12 -6.87
N ARG A 27 4.33 -11.96 -6.69
CA ARG A 27 3.57 -11.57 -5.50
C ARG A 27 2.24 -10.98 -5.93
N GLU A 28 1.19 -11.32 -5.19
CA GLU A 28 -0.11 -10.69 -5.38
C GLU A 28 -0.20 -9.46 -4.47
N VAL A 29 -0.56 -8.29 -5.01
CA VAL A 29 -0.66 -7.04 -4.27
C VAL A 29 -1.93 -6.28 -4.64
N ILE A 30 -2.51 -5.53 -3.71
CA ILE A 30 -3.62 -4.59 -3.99
C ILE A 30 -3.03 -3.19 -4.13
N PRO A 31 -3.10 -2.54 -5.31
CA PRO A 31 -2.65 -1.16 -5.48
C PRO A 31 -3.47 -0.19 -4.63
N LEU A 32 -2.79 0.78 -4.02
CA LEU A 32 -3.40 1.86 -3.24
C LEU A 32 -3.40 3.17 -4.03
N ALA A 33 -2.21 3.71 -4.26
CA ALA A 33 -2.01 4.93 -5.02
C ALA A 33 -0.60 4.98 -5.59
N LEU A 34 -0.38 5.97 -6.46
CA LEU A 34 0.98 6.41 -6.76
C LEU A 34 1.61 6.99 -5.49
N SER A 35 2.88 6.67 -5.27
CA SER A 35 3.68 7.28 -4.20
C SER A 35 3.84 8.78 -4.42
N ARG A 36 4.36 9.53 -3.44
CA ARG A 36 4.44 10.99 -3.54
C ARG A 36 5.33 11.47 -4.69
N ASN A 37 6.32 10.66 -5.07
CA ASN A 37 7.20 10.95 -6.20
C ASN A 37 6.58 10.55 -7.56
N GLY A 38 5.48 9.79 -7.55
CA GLY A 38 4.77 9.36 -8.75
C GLY A 38 5.51 8.32 -9.62
N ILE A 39 6.60 7.72 -9.14
CA ILE A 39 7.38 6.71 -9.89
C ILE A 39 7.24 5.29 -9.32
N SER A 40 6.58 5.13 -8.17
CA SER A 40 6.28 3.83 -7.58
C SER A 40 4.82 3.73 -7.19
N ILE A 41 4.33 2.50 -7.03
CA ILE A 41 2.97 2.24 -6.55
C ILE A 41 3.05 1.79 -5.09
N ARG A 42 2.33 2.49 -4.20
CA ARG A 42 2.02 1.96 -2.87
C ARG A 42 0.98 0.86 -3.04
N SER A 43 1.21 -0.27 -2.40
CA SER A 43 0.35 -1.45 -2.51
C SER A 43 0.33 -2.24 -1.22
N ILE A 44 -0.70 -3.07 -1.02
CA ILE A 44 -0.79 -4.03 0.09
C ILE A 44 -0.34 -5.39 -0.42
N ASP A 45 0.71 -5.96 0.16
CA ASP A 45 1.12 -7.35 -0.13
C ASP A 45 0.02 -8.31 0.35
N CYS A 46 -0.54 -9.16 -0.52
CA CYS A 46 -1.61 -10.07 -0.11
C CYS A 46 -1.14 -11.22 0.79
N ARG A 47 0.17 -11.54 0.82
CA ARG A 47 0.72 -12.59 1.69
C ARG A 47 0.77 -12.15 3.15
N TYR A 48 1.17 -10.90 3.37
CA TYR A 48 1.48 -10.38 4.69
C TYR A 48 0.63 -9.15 5.09
N GLY A 49 0.01 -8.47 4.14
CA GLY A 49 -0.73 -7.22 4.37
C GLY A 49 0.16 -6.02 4.73
N ASP A 50 1.47 -6.12 4.52
CA ASP A 50 2.32 -4.95 4.70
C ASP A 50 2.17 -4.02 3.49
N ILE A 51 2.21 -2.70 3.75
CA ILE A 51 2.40 -1.75 2.66
C ILE A 51 3.77 -1.99 2.04
N ARG A 52 3.79 -2.16 0.73
CA ARG A 52 4.99 -2.32 -0.09
C ARG A 52 4.96 -1.34 -1.26
N TYR A 53 6.15 -1.04 -1.76
CA TYR A 53 6.32 -0.28 -2.99
C TYR A 53 6.61 -1.24 -4.13
N VAL A 54 5.82 -1.12 -5.20
CA VAL A 54 6.15 -1.68 -6.50
C VAL A 54 7.07 -0.68 -7.18
N GLY A 55 8.31 -1.07 -7.43
CA GLY A 55 9.31 -0.22 -8.08
C GLY A 55 8.99 -0.01 -9.55
N SER A 56 9.50 1.08 -10.13
CA SER A 56 9.35 1.36 -11.57
C SER A 56 9.94 0.24 -12.44
N ASP A 57 10.83 -0.54 -11.88
CA ASP A 57 11.62 -1.58 -12.52
C ASP A 57 10.99 -2.98 -12.32
N TRP A 58 9.84 -3.07 -11.62
CA TRP A 58 9.15 -4.34 -11.40
C TRP A 58 8.23 -4.69 -12.56
N LEU A 59 8.09 -6.00 -12.81
CA LEU A 59 7.12 -6.54 -13.74
C LEU A 59 5.74 -6.53 -13.09
N ILE A 60 4.73 -6.07 -13.84
CA ILE A 60 3.32 -6.06 -13.46
C ILE A 60 2.59 -6.93 -14.47
N ARG A 61 1.87 -7.94 -13.99
CA ARG A 61 0.91 -8.70 -14.78
C ARG A 61 -0.47 -8.08 -14.67
N LEU A 62 -1.00 -7.64 -15.80
CA LEU A 62 -2.30 -7.01 -15.95
C LEU A 62 -3.42 -8.06 -16.08
N SER A 63 -4.67 -7.59 -16.07
CA SER A 63 -5.86 -8.46 -16.10
C SER A 63 -6.02 -9.28 -17.38
N ASP A 64 -5.34 -8.90 -18.46
CA ASP A 64 -5.31 -9.58 -19.75
C ASP A 64 -4.11 -10.55 -19.90
N ASP A 65 -3.42 -10.82 -18.78
CA ASP A 65 -2.21 -11.64 -18.69
C ASP A 65 -0.97 -11.03 -19.38
N GLU A 66 -1.06 -9.78 -19.86
CA GLU A 66 0.10 -9.02 -20.33
C GLU A 66 1.03 -8.70 -19.16
N THR A 67 2.34 -8.80 -19.40
CA THR A 67 3.38 -8.43 -18.42
C THR A 67 4.14 -7.22 -18.94
N VAL A 68 4.14 -6.15 -18.15
CA VAL A 68 4.78 -4.86 -18.48
C VAL A 68 5.60 -4.37 -17.30
N GLU A 69 6.71 -3.68 -17.53
CA GLU A 69 7.43 -3.02 -16.44
C GLU A 69 6.74 -1.69 -16.08
N LEU A 70 6.68 -1.35 -14.80
CA LEU A 70 5.99 -0.12 -14.38
C LEU A 70 6.56 1.15 -15.06
N ARG A 71 7.86 1.19 -15.37
CA ARG A 71 8.52 2.30 -16.06
C ARG A 71 8.07 2.49 -17.51
N ASP A 72 7.45 1.49 -18.12
CA ASP A 72 7.02 1.55 -19.51
C ASP A 72 5.68 2.28 -19.67
N PHE A 73 4.95 2.49 -18.56
CA PHE A 73 3.78 3.36 -18.58
C PHE A 73 4.19 4.81 -18.90
N PRO A 74 3.56 5.48 -19.89
CA PRO A 74 3.99 6.82 -20.34
C PRO A 74 4.11 7.86 -19.23
N PHE A 75 3.19 7.84 -18.26
CA PHE A 75 3.21 8.74 -17.10
C PHE A 75 4.45 8.50 -16.22
N ILE A 76 4.76 7.24 -15.92
CA ILE A 76 5.92 6.87 -15.08
C ILE A 76 7.23 7.20 -15.82
N ALA A 77 7.31 6.88 -17.12
CA ALA A 77 8.47 7.20 -17.96
C ALA A 77 8.76 8.70 -17.98
N GLN A 78 7.72 9.54 -18.07
CA GLN A 78 7.87 11.00 -18.00
C GLN A 78 8.40 11.44 -16.63
N LYS A 79 7.84 10.91 -15.54
CA LYS A 79 8.24 11.26 -14.17
C LYS A 79 9.69 10.88 -13.87
N LEU A 80 10.16 9.75 -14.38
CA LEU A 80 11.56 9.34 -14.27
C LEU A 80 12.50 10.35 -14.95
N LYS A 81 12.18 10.80 -16.17
CA LYS A 81 12.97 11.83 -16.88
C LYS A 81 13.00 13.16 -16.14
N GLU A 82 11.85 13.59 -15.59
CA GLU A 82 11.77 14.81 -14.77
C GLU A 82 12.67 14.71 -13.53
N PHE A 83 12.68 13.54 -12.88
CA PHE A 83 13.49 13.29 -11.70
C PHE A 83 15.00 13.26 -12.00
N GLU A 84 15.41 12.62 -13.10
CA GLU A 84 16.80 12.61 -13.57
C GLU A 84 17.29 14.02 -13.91
N HIS A 85 16.49 14.79 -14.65
CA HIS A 85 16.80 16.17 -14.97
C HIS A 85 16.95 17.03 -13.70
N GLN A 86 16.09 16.86 -12.68
CA GLN A 86 16.23 17.59 -11.42
C GLN A 86 17.54 17.26 -10.67
N LYS A 87 18.02 16.02 -10.74
CA LYS A 87 19.33 15.61 -10.19
C LYS A 87 20.48 16.28 -10.94
N GLU A 88 20.43 16.33 -12.27
CA GLU A 88 21.48 16.96 -13.09
C GLU A 88 21.61 18.47 -12.82
N PHE A 89 20.50 19.15 -12.54
CA PHE A 89 20.47 20.60 -12.28
C PHE A 89 20.57 20.97 -10.79
N GLY A 90 20.93 20.04 -9.90
CA GLY A 90 21.36 20.33 -8.53
C GLY A 90 20.31 21.01 -7.63
N LYS A 91 19.02 20.92 -7.96
CA LYS A 91 17.98 21.39 -7.04
C LYS A 91 17.90 20.41 -5.87
N PRO A 92 18.07 20.85 -4.60
CA PRO A 92 17.86 19.97 -3.47
C PRO A 92 16.38 19.61 -3.43
N THR A 93 16.05 18.41 -3.89
CA THR A 93 14.70 17.84 -3.90
C THR A 93 14.27 17.33 -2.52
N ILE A 94 15.19 17.36 -1.55
CA ILE A 94 15.00 16.87 -0.18
C ILE A 94 15.47 18.00 0.73
N ASP A 95 14.60 18.51 1.59
CA ASP A 95 14.99 19.38 2.69
C ASP A 95 16.09 18.64 3.49
N PRO A 96 17.26 19.23 3.74
CA PRO A 96 18.35 18.56 4.47
C PRO A 96 17.97 18.12 5.89
N ASN A 97 16.80 18.51 6.41
CA ASN A 97 16.21 17.99 7.66
C ASN A 97 15.31 16.76 7.47
N VAL A 98 14.97 16.36 6.24
CA VAL A 98 14.24 15.12 5.97
C VAL A 98 15.24 13.98 6.03
N SER A 99 15.14 13.18 7.09
CA SER A 99 16.02 12.03 7.27
C SER A 99 15.73 10.98 6.19
N ILE A 100 16.74 10.19 5.82
CA ILE A 100 16.55 9.00 4.96
C ILE A 100 15.47 8.08 5.56
N GLU A 101 15.31 8.11 6.88
CA GLU A 101 14.33 7.34 7.64
C GLU A 101 12.88 7.81 7.41
N ASP A 102 12.67 9.08 7.04
CA ASP A 102 11.36 9.64 6.66
C ASP A 102 10.95 9.25 5.23
N ILE A 103 11.93 8.93 4.38
CA ILE A 103 11.72 8.43 3.01
C ILE A 103 11.34 6.93 3.03
N GLU A 104 11.76 6.20 4.07
CA GLU A 104 11.64 4.74 4.14
C GLU A 104 10.25 4.21 4.53
N ARG A 105 9.31 5.05 4.98
CA ARG A 105 7.91 4.63 5.23
C ARG A 105 6.94 5.76 4.93
N GLU A 106 6.43 5.86 3.69
CA GLU A 106 5.17 6.58 3.53
C GLU A 106 4.05 5.69 4.05
N TYR A 107 3.32 6.18 5.06
CA TYR A 107 2.09 5.55 5.53
C TYR A 107 0.96 5.95 4.57
N ALA A 108 0.11 5.00 4.19
CA ALA A 108 -1.13 5.35 3.51
C ALA A 108 -2.02 6.09 4.51
N SER A 109 -2.61 7.22 4.09
CA SER A 109 -3.60 7.86 4.94
C SER A 109 -4.82 6.95 5.07
N ILE A 110 -5.54 7.04 6.18
CA ILE A 110 -6.76 6.24 6.37
C ILE A 110 -7.75 6.51 5.22
N ASN A 111 -7.90 7.76 4.77
CA ASN A 111 -8.79 8.12 3.66
C ASN A 111 -8.39 7.46 2.33
N GLU A 112 -7.10 7.41 2.03
CA GLU A 112 -6.59 6.76 0.81
C GLU A 112 -6.96 5.28 0.78
N ILE A 113 -6.89 4.59 1.92
CA ILE A 113 -7.31 3.19 2.03
C ILE A 113 -8.83 3.06 1.90
N LEU A 114 -9.58 3.94 2.57
CA LEU A 114 -11.05 3.93 2.55
C LEU A 114 -11.66 4.27 1.19
N ASP A 115 -10.93 4.99 0.34
CA ASP A 115 -11.36 5.34 -1.01
C ASP A 115 -10.91 4.31 -2.06
N THR A 116 -10.05 3.37 -1.65
CA THR A 116 -9.47 2.32 -2.52
C THR A 116 -10.09 0.95 -2.27
N ILE A 117 -10.36 0.61 -1.01
CA ILE A 117 -10.84 -0.72 -0.64
C ILE A 117 -12.34 -0.63 -0.38
N PRO A 118 -13.18 -1.44 -1.06
CA PRO A 118 -14.59 -1.53 -0.73
C PRO A 118 -14.72 -2.17 0.66
N LEU A 119 -15.33 -1.47 1.61
CA LEU A 119 -15.46 -1.93 3.00
C LEU A 119 -16.88 -2.32 3.41
N ASP A 120 -17.84 -2.25 2.49
CA ASP A 120 -19.25 -2.49 2.78
C ASP A 120 -19.48 -3.93 3.29
N GLU A 121 -20.10 -4.04 4.47
CA GLU A 121 -20.35 -5.28 5.21
C GLU A 121 -19.10 -6.12 5.55
N ILE A 122 -17.89 -5.56 5.40
CA ILE A 122 -16.64 -6.27 5.67
C ILE A 122 -16.24 -6.13 7.15
N LYS A 123 -15.84 -7.25 7.78
CA LYS A 123 -15.31 -7.22 9.15
C LYS A 123 -13.85 -6.77 9.17
N VAL A 124 -13.58 -5.74 9.95
CA VAL A 124 -12.23 -5.17 10.11
C VAL A 124 -11.84 -5.08 11.58
N ALA A 125 -10.56 -5.29 11.87
CA ALA A 125 -10.02 -5.12 13.22
C ALA A 125 -9.01 -3.97 13.25
N ILE A 126 -8.81 -3.36 14.42
CA ILE A 126 -7.87 -2.25 14.59
C ILE A 126 -6.85 -2.57 15.70
N THR A 127 -5.56 -2.37 15.44
CA THR A 127 -4.46 -2.59 16.42
C THR A 127 -3.39 -1.49 16.34
N GLY A 128 -2.47 -1.46 17.32
CA GLY A 128 -1.36 -0.51 17.37
C GLY A 128 -1.74 0.90 17.84
N THR A 129 -0.77 1.81 17.75
CA THR A 129 -0.93 3.25 18.02
C THR A 129 -1.28 3.95 16.72
N LEU A 130 -2.54 4.35 16.58
CA LEU A 130 -3.07 4.98 15.37
C LEU A 130 -2.69 6.46 15.31
N PRO A 131 -2.58 7.05 14.11
CA PRO A 131 -2.35 8.50 13.96
C PRO A 131 -3.57 9.35 14.38
N LEU A 132 -4.73 8.73 14.61
CA LEU A 132 -5.95 9.35 15.11
C LEU A 132 -6.53 8.57 16.30
N PRO A 133 -7.35 9.20 17.17
CA PRO A 133 -8.01 8.50 18.27
C PRO A 133 -8.77 7.27 17.79
N ARG A 134 -8.62 6.14 18.50
CA ARG A 134 -9.23 4.86 18.11
C ARG A 134 -10.74 4.94 17.89
N LYS A 135 -11.43 5.80 18.66
CA LYS A 135 -12.86 6.05 18.51
C LYS A 135 -13.19 6.70 17.17
N GLU A 136 -12.38 7.64 16.71
CA GLU A 136 -12.53 8.32 15.43
C GLU A 136 -12.21 7.37 14.27
N ALA A 137 -11.13 6.59 14.38
CA ALA A 137 -10.80 5.56 13.38
C ALA A 137 -11.93 4.55 13.21
N LYS A 138 -12.52 4.11 14.33
CA LYS A 138 -13.68 3.23 14.32
C LYS A 138 -14.86 3.88 13.60
N ALA A 139 -15.21 5.11 13.97
CA ALA A 139 -16.33 5.82 13.35
C ALA A 139 -16.15 6.03 11.84
N LEU A 140 -14.91 6.28 11.41
CA LEU A 140 -14.57 6.48 10.00
C LEU A 140 -14.64 5.18 9.18
N LEU A 141 -14.24 4.05 9.76
CA LEU A 141 -14.41 2.74 9.12
C LEU A 141 -15.89 2.35 9.04
N GLU A 142 -16.65 2.56 10.11
CA GLU A 142 -18.09 2.27 10.16
C GLU A 142 -18.88 3.18 9.20
N SER A 143 -18.49 4.44 9.00
CA SER A 143 -19.15 5.33 8.04
C SER A 143 -18.97 4.91 6.57
N LYS A 144 -17.99 4.05 6.31
CA LYS A 144 -17.71 3.43 5.00
C LYS A 144 -18.30 2.02 4.88
N GLY A 145 -19.16 1.60 5.82
CA GLY A 145 -19.87 0.32 5.81
C GLY A 145 -19.14 -0.83 6.51
N ALA A 146 -17.94 -0.60 7.05
CA ALA A 146 -17.19 -1.65 7.72
C ALA A 146 -17.80 -2.05 9.07
N ILE A 147 -17.68 -3.33 9.42
CA ILE A 147 -18.05 -3.86 10.73
C ILE A 147 -16.78 -3.97 11.59
N VAL A 148 -16.57 -3.01 12.49
CA VAL A 148 -15.36 -2.96 13.33
C VAL A 148 -15.46 -3.95 14.49
N VAL A 149 -14.57 -4.94 14.51
CA VAL A 149 -14.49 -5.99 15.53
C VAL A 149 -13.27 -5.82 16.45
N GLY A 150 -13.41 -6.23 17.71
CA GLY A 150 -12.34 -6.11 18.72
C GLY A 150 -11.24 -7.17 18.62
N SER A 151 -11.46 -8.25 17.86
CA SER A 151 -10.53 -9.36 17.72
C SER A 151 -10.52 -9.92 16.30
N VAL A 152 -9.35 -10.37 15.85
CA VAL A 152 -9.16 -10.99 14.53
C VAL A 152 -9.62 -12.45 14.57
N ASN A 153 -10.39 -12.85 13.56
CA ASN A 153 -10.83 -14.22 13.31
C ASN A 153 -10.89 -14.51 11.80
N LYS A 154 -11.28 -15.73 11.41
CA LYS A 154 -11.38 -16.16 10.00
C LYS A 154 -12.37 -15.37 9.14
N GLN A 155 -13.30 -14.64 9.75
CA GLN A 155 -14.26 -13.78 9.04
C GLN A 155 -13.77 -12.33 8.95
N THR A 156 -12.66 -11.98 9.61
CA THR A 156 -12.03 -10.67 9.48
C THR A 156 -11.30 -10.61 8.14
N SER A 157 -11.58 -9.61 7.31
CA SER A 157 -10.88 -9.47 6.03
C SER A 157 -9.64 -8.58 6.15
N PHE A 158 -9.73 -7.53 6.97
CA PHE A 158 -8.64 -6.58 7.15
C PHE A 158 -8.28 -6.32 8.63
N LEU A 159 -6.98 -6.16 8.90
CA LEU A 159 -6.46 -5.66 10.18
C LEU A 159 -5.76 -4.31 9.93
N PHE A 160 -6.40 -3.21 10.32
CA PHE A 160 -5.80 -1.89 10.33
C PHE A 160 -4.84 -1.77 11.51
N MET A 161 -3.56 -1.57 11.22
CA MET A 161 -2.48 -1.54 12.19
C MET A 161 -1.83 -0.17 12.20
N GLY A 162 -2.02 0.57 13.29
CA GLY A 162 -1.24 1.76 13.57
C GLY A 162 0.23 1.42 13.85
N ASN A 163 1.06 2.44 14.04
CA ASN A 163 2.44 2.27 14.45
C ASN A 163 2.56 1.38 15.71
N THR A 164 3.24 0.25 15.59
CA THR A 164 3.58 -0.68 16.67
C THR A 164 5.06 -0.61 17.05
N GLY A 165 5.83 0.33 16.51
CA GLY A 165 7.29 0.35 16.61
C GLY A 165 7.95 -0.31 15.40
N ARG A 166 9.13 0.19 15.00
CA ARG A 166 9.93 -0.38 13.90
C ARG A 166 10.23 -1.85 14.26
N TYR A 167 9.71 -2.79 13.47
CA TYR A 167 9.94 -4.25 13.57
C TYR A 167 9.11 -5.04 14.60
N GLU A 168 8.10 -4.44 15.25
CA GLU A 168 7.26 -5.21 16.18
C GLU A 168 6.18 -6.02 15.46
N ILE A 169 6.38 -7.34 15.37
CA ILE A 169 5.34 -8.29 14.97
C ILE A 169 4.44 -8.59 16.18
N THR A 170 3.29 -7.93 16.23
CA THR A 170 2.31 -8.14 17.32
C THR A 170 1.61 -9.50 17.25
N ASP A 171 1.09 -10.01 18.36
CA ASP A 171 0.33 -11.26 18.37
C ASP A 171 -0.96 -11.20 17.53
N LYS A 172 -1.55 -10.00 17.39
CA LYS A 172 -2.68 -9.78 16.48
C LYS A 172 -2.26 -9.87 15.02
N MET A 173 -1.07 -9.40 14.66
CA MET A 173 -0.51 -9.55 13.32
C MET A 173 -0.25 -11.02 12.99
N LYS A 174 0.39 -11.78 13.90
CA LYS A 174 0.59 -13.23 13.73
C LYS A 174 -0.75 -13.98 13.56
N LYS A 175 -1.74 -13.61 14.36
CA LYS A 175 -3.10 -14.18 14.28
C LYS A 175 -3.83 -13.79 12.99
N ALA A 176 -3.59 -12.58 12.48
CA ALA A 176 -4.11 -12.15 11.18
C ALA A 176 -3.51 -13.00 10.06
N HIS A 177 -2.18 -13.15 10.02
CA HIS A 177 -1.51 -14.00 9.04
C HIS A 177 -2.00 -15.45 9.05
N SER A 178 -2.16 -16.06 10.23
CA SER A 178 -2.61 -17.45 10.34
C SER A 178 -4.04 -17.67 9.84
N PHE A 179 -4.84 -16.61 9.73
CA PHE A 179 -6.19 -16.63 9.19
C PHE A 179 -6.29 -16.06 7.77
N GLY A 180 -5.17 -15.67 7.15
CA GLY A 180 -5.17 -15.03 5.83
C GLY A 180 -5.79 -13.63 5.82
N VAL A 181 -5.86 -12.98 6.98
CA VAL A 181 -6.38 -11.62 7.13
C VAL A 181 -5.34 -10.64 6.62
N LYS A 182 -5.74 -9.75 5.73
CA LYS A 182 -4.87 -8.73 5.14
C LYS A 182 -4.60 -7.65 6.18
N VAL A 183 -3.36 -7.49 6.60
CA VAL A 183 -2.94 -6.34 7.42
C VAL A 183 -2.96 -5.09 6.53
N ILE A 184 -3.14 -3.91 7.11
CA ILE A 184 -2.95 -2.60 6.47
C ILE A 184 -2.32 -1.67 7.49
N THR A 185 -1.10 -1.21 7.23
CA THR A 185 -0.41 -0.27 8.13
C THR A 185 -0.83 1.17 7.89
N ILE A 186 -1.25 1.88 8.95
CA ILE A 186 -1.73 3.27 8.94
C ILE A 186 -1.01 4.16 9.95
#